data_AF-A0A8T7D8B7-F1
#
_entry.id   AF-A0A8T7D8B7-F1
#
_cell.length_a   1.000
_cell.length_b   1.000
_cell.length_c   1.000
_cell.angle_alpha   90.00
_cell.angle_beta   90.00
_cell.angle_gamma   90.00
#
_symmetry.space_group_name_H-M   'P 1'
#
loop_
_entity.id
_entity.type
_entity.pdbx_description
1 polymer ?
#
loop_
_entity_poly.entity_id
_entity_poly.type
_entity_poly.pdbx_seq_one_letter_code
_entity_poly.pdbx_strand_id
1 'polypeptide(L)'
;MTDKPFILVDGSSYLFRAYHALPPLTNSQGQPTGAIVGVINMLKKLVDEYQPDYMAVVFDTPGKTFRDDLYSEYKANRPPAPEDLKTQIKPLHDIIQAMGLPLLLIEGVEADDVIGTLADQASKLGMNTLVSTGDKDMAQLVDKHVTLINTMSDTTMDRQGVFEKFSVWPEQIIDYLALMGDTVDNIPGVHKCGPKTAAKWLAEHETLDAVMANAEQVKGKIGEYLREALSQLPLSKELTTIKRDVELDVAPRDLTPAQADKDKLRELYAEIEARRLLADLENNAGESVEKVSLKVADADYETVLDEQSFEKWMKKLSSAQIIAFDTETTSLNYMQAELVGVSFSLAAGKAAYVPVSHQYP
;
A
#
# COMPACT_ATOMS: atom_id res chain seq x y z
N MET A 1 24.27 7.20 4.23
CA MET A 1 23.33 6.77 3.18
C MET A 1 22.37 5.83 3.85
N THR A 2 21.12 6.25 4.03
CA THR A 2 20.04 5.33 4.38
C THR A 2 19.91 4.35 3.24
N ASP A 3 20.08 3.06 3.52
CA ASP A 3 19.98 2.00 2.52
C ASP A 3 18.52 1.91 2.07
N LYS A 4 18.26 2.09 0.77
CA LYS A 4 16.90 2.09 0.22
C LYS A 4 16.34 0.66 0.28
N PRO A 5 15.12 0.45 0.81
CA PRO A 5 14.58 -0.89 0.90
C PRO A 5 14.22 -1.44 -0.48
N PHE A 6 14.35 -2.75 -0.65
CA PHE A 6 13.66 -3.49 -1.71
C PHE A 6 12.17 -3.49 -1.41
N ILE A 7 11.33 -3.03 -2.35
CA ILE A 7 9.89 -2.90 -2.11
C ILE A 7 9.12 -4.02 -2.81
N LEU A 8 8.34 -4.78 -2.04
CA LEU A 8 7.40 -5.76 -2.57
C LEU A 8 5.99 -5.26 -2.30
N VAL A 9 5.19 -5.10 -3.36
CA VAL A 9 3.80 -4.65 -3.24
C VAL A 9 2.87 -5.81 -3.53
N ASP A 10 1.99 -6.08 -2.57
CA ASP A 10 0.83 -6.95 -2.75
C ASP A 10 -0.24 -6.19 -3.55
N GLY A 11 -0.20 -6.38 -4.87
CA GLY A 11 -1.07 -5.72 -5.83
C GLY A 11 -2.53 -6.15 -5.71
N SER A 12 -2.78 -7.43 -5.42
CA SER A 12 -4.11 -7.96 -5.17
C SER A 12 -4.76 -7.28 -3.97
N SER A 13 -4.05 -7.20 -2.83
CA SER A 13 -4.52 -6.51 -1.63
C SER A 13 -4.74 -5.02 -1.87
N TYR A 14 -3.84 -4.36 -2.60
CA TYR A 14 -4.01 -2.97 -3.04
C TYR A 14 -5.30 -2.76 -3.84
N LEU A 15 -5.58 -3.65 -4.79
CA LEU A 15 -6.75 -3.56 -5.66
C LEU A 15 -8.06 -3.71 -4.87
N PHE A 16 -8.18 -4.74 -4.04
CA PHE A 16 -9.37 -4.94 -3.19
C PHE A 16 -9.56 -3.77 -2.21
N ARG A 17 -8.46 -3.27 -1.64
CA ARG A 17 -8.48 -2.12 -0.74
C ARG A 17 -8.97 -0.85 -1.45
N ALA A 18 -8.44 -0.56 -2.63
CA ALA A 18 -8.86 0.60 -3.42
C ALA A 18 -10.35 0.52 -3.80
N TYR A 19 -10.83 -0.67 -4.16
CA TYR A 19 -12.23 -0.91 -4.52
C TYR A 19 -13.20 -0.60 -3.37
N HIS A 20 -12.87 -1.00 -2.14
CA HIS A 20 -13.74 -0.74 -0.97
C HIS A 20 -13.57 0.66 -0.36
N ALA A 21 -12.42 1.30 -0.54
CA ALA A 21 -12.13 2.61 0.05
C ALA A 21 -12.64 3.78 -0.78
N LEU A 22 -12.65 3.65 -2.11
CA LEU A 22 -13.03 4.74 -3.01
C LEU A 22 -14.51 4.68 -3.40
N PRO A 23 -15.16 5.84 -3.64
CA PRO A 23 -16.48 5.84 -4.24
C PRO A 23 -16.44 5.17 -5.62
N PRO A 24 -17.57 4.62 -6.10
CA PRO A 24 -17.65 4.02 -7.42
C PRO A 24 -17.49 5.10 -8.50
N LEU A 25 -16.25 5.37 -8.88
CA LEU A 25 -15.92 6.25 -10.00
C LEU A 25 -16.11 5.48 -11.31
N THR A 26 -16.75 6.13 -12.28
CA THR A 26 -16.96 5.61 -13.63
C THR A 26 -16.55 6.66 -14.65
N ASN A 27 -15.99 6.23 -15.79
CA ASN A 27 -15.77 7.11 -16.94
C ASN A 27 -17.06 7.37 -17.72
N SER A 28 -17.00 8.22 -18.76
CA SER A 28 -18.13 8.55 -19.63
C SER A 28 -18.76 7.35 -20.37
N GLN A 29 -18.03 6.24 -20.51
CA GLN A 29 -18.52 4.99 -21.10
C GLN A 29 -19.19 4.06 -20.06
N GLY A 30 -19.28 4.49 -18.79
CA GLY A 30 -19.82 3.68 -17.70
C GLY A 30 -18.86 2.61 -17.18
N GLN A 31 -17.59 2.63 -17.59
CA GLN A 31 -16.58 1.71 -17.08
C GLN A 31 -16.13 2.17 -15.68
N PRO A 32 -16.12 1.26 -14.68
CA PRO A 32 -15.54 1.52 -13.36
C PRO A 32 -14.04 1.82 -13.44
N THR A 33 -13.58 2.87 -12.76
CA THR A 33 -12.16 3.29 -12.75
C THR A 33 -11.62 3.61 -11.36
N GLY A 34 -12.47 3.55 -10.33
CA GLY A 34 -12.11 3.95 -8.97
C GLY A 34 -10.95 3.14 -8.39
N ALA A 35 -10.98 1.82 -8.53
CA ALA A 35 -9.93 0.97 -7.98
C ALA A 35 -8.59 1.21 -8.69
N ILE A 36 -8.60 1.41 -10.01
CA ILE A 36 -7.42 1.74 -10.81
C ILE A 36 -6.73 3.01 -10.27
N VAL A 37 -7.50 4.10 -10.16
CA VAL A 37 -6.97 5.39 -9.69
C VAL A 37 -6.43 5.28 -8.26
N GLY A 38 -7.11 4.52 -7.40
CA GLY A 38 -6.64 4.25 -6.04
C GLY A 38 -5.29 3.57 -6.01
N VAL A 39 -5.13 2.46 -6.75
CA VAL A 39 -3.87 1.72 -6.80
C VAL A 39 -2.72 2.58 -7.34
N ILE A 40 -2.95 3.33 -8.43
CA ILE A 40 -1.93 4.21 -9.01
C ILE A 40 -1.45 5.24 -7.98
N ASN A 41 -2.37 5.89 -7.26
CA ASN A 41 -1.99 6.88 -6.25
C ASN A 41 -1.20 6.25 -5.10
N MET A 42 -1.58 5.05 -4.66
CA MET A 42 -0.87 4.33 -3.61
C MET A 42 0.54 3.90 -4.06
N LEU A 43 0.71 3.49 -5.32
CA LEU A 43 2.02 3.17 -5.90
C LEU A 43 2.89 4.42 -6.06
N LYS A 44 2.34 5.52 -6.60
CA LYS A 44 3.06 6.80 -6.73
C LYS A 44 3.58 7.27 -5.38
N LYS A 45 2.71 7.32 -4.35
CA LYS A 45 3.11 7.69 -2.97
C LYS A 45 4.28 6.83 -2.49
N LEU A 46 4.18 5.51 -2.66
CA LEU A 46 5.21 4.58 -2.19
C LEU A 46 6.56 4.78 -2.90
N VAL A 47 6.53 5.00 -4.23
CA VAL A 47 7.75 5.26 -5.01
C VAL A 47 8.36 6.61 -4.66
N ASP A 48 7.54 7.65 -4.51
CA ASP A 48 8.01 9.00 -4.17
C ASP A 48 8.62 9.05 -2.76
N GLU A 49 8.04 8.32 -1.80
CA GLU A 49 8.47 8.30 -0.40
C GLU A 49 9.78 7.53 -0.20
N TYR A 50 9.92 6.35 -0.81
CA TYR A 50 11.05 5.46 -0.55
C TYR A 50 12.12 5.48 -1.64
N GLN A 51 11.79 5.97 -2.84
CA GLN A 51 12.68 6.01 -4.01
C GLN A 51 13.46 4.70 -4.22
N PRO A 52 12.79 3.53 -4.27
CA PRO A 52 13.44 2.23 -4.24
C PRO A 52 14.34 2.02 -5.45
N ASP A 53 15.53 1.42 -5.24
CA ASP A 53 16.36 0.96 -6.36
C ASP A 53 15.80 -0.34 -6.96
N TYR A 54 15.11 -1.14 -6.15
CA TYR A 54 14.47 -2.39 -6.54
C TYR A 54 13.04 -2.44 -6.03
N MET A 55 12.10 -2.86 -6.87
CA MET A 55 10.73 -3.15 -6.44
C MET A 55 9.99 -4.10 -7.38
N ALA A 56 8.96 -4.76 -6.86
CA ALA A 56 7.99 -5.46 -7.69
C ALA A 56 6.57 -5.27 -7.17
N VAL A 57 5.61 -5.22 -8.09
CA VAL A 57 4.19 -5.33 -7.82
C VAL A 57 3.74 -6.73 -8.21
N VAL A 58 3.17 -7.46 -7.28
CA VAL A 58 2.81 -8.87 -7.46
C VAL A 58 1.29 -9.00 -7.42
N PHE A 59 0.72 -9.69 -8.40
CA PHE A 59 -0.70 -9.97 -8.47
C PHE A 59 -0.96 -11.47 -8.55
N ASP A 60 -2.09 -11.89 -8.00
CA ASP A 60 -2.58 -13.25 -8.19
C ASP A 60 -2.95 -13.49 -9.65
N THR A 61 -2.65 -14.69 -10.13
CA THR A 61 -3.15 -15.17 -11.42
C THR A 61 -4.52 -15.85 -11.24
N PRO A 62 -5.44 -15.73 -12.21
CA PRO A 62 -6.62 -16.57 -12.25
C PRO A 62 -6.23 -18.03 -12.42
N GLY A 63 -6.79 -18.93 -11.59
CA GLY A 63 -6.54 -20.36 -11.72
C GLY A 63 -6.55 -21.06 -10.38
N LYS A 64 -6.24 -22.35 -10.43
CA LYS A 64 -5.97 -23.14 -9.23
C LYS A 64 -4.53 -22.94 -8.80
N THR A 65 -4.33 -23.00 -7.50
CA THR A 65 -3.03 -23.03 -6.84
C THR A 65 -2.77 -24.42 -6.27
N PHE A 66 -1.56 -24.66 -5.75
CA PHE A 66 -1.28 -25.89 -5.01
C PHE A 66 -2.17 -26.08 -3.77
N ARG A 67 -2.72 -24.99 -3.19
CA ARG A 67 -3.63 -25.07 -2.04
C ARG A 67 -4.98 -25.69 -2.41
N ASP A 68 -5.45 -25.47 -3.64
CA ASP A 68 -6.68 -26.10 -4.16
C ASP A 68 -6.54 -27.62 -4.29
N ASP A 69 -5.33 -28.09 -4.65
CA ASP A 69 -5.03 -29.52 -4.75
C ASP A 69 -4.85 -30.16 -3.36
N LEU A 70 -4.32 -29.40 -2.40
CA LEU A 70 -4.16 -29.83 -1.01
C LEU A 70 -5.50 -29.90 -0.26
N TYR A 71 -6.39 -28.93 -0.49
CA TYR A 71 -7.68 -28.85 0.16
C TYR A 71 -8.74 -28.29 -0.79
N SER A 72 -9.62 -29.15 -1.30
CA SER A 72 -10.62 -28.80 -2.32
C SER A 72 -11.65 -27.74 -1.89
N GLU A 73 -11.77 -27.52 -0.59
CA GLU A 73 -12.68 -26.55 0.02
C GLU A 73 -11.99 -25.21 0.32
N TYR A 74 -10.70 -25.05 -0.01
CA TYR A 74 -9.94 -23.82 0.17
C TYR A 74 -10.57 -22.65 -0.60
N LYS A 75 -10.72 -21.51 0.05
CA LYS A 75 -11.38 -20.29 -0.47
C LYS A 75 -12.81 -20.51 -1.01
N ALA A 76 -13.45 -21.66 -0.75
CA ALA A 76 -14.80 -21.97 -1.25
C ALA A 76 -15.88 -21.00 -0.72
N ASN A 77 -15.62 -20.35 0.43
CA ASN A 77 -16.51 -19.35 1.01
C ASN A 77 -16.30 -17.94 0.44
N ARG A 78 -15.24 -17.70 -0.34
CA ARG A 78 -14.98 -16.37 -0.91
C ARG A 78 -16.06 -16.07 -1.95
N PRO A 79 -16.77 -14.93 -1.85
CA PRO A 79 -17.64 -14.50 -2.92
C PRO A 79 -16.80 -14.27 -4.19
N PRO A 80 -17.37 -14.52 -5.38
CA PRO A 80 -16.67 -14.21 -6.62
C PRO A 80 -16.32 -12.72 -6.65
N ALA A 81 -15.15 -12.38 -7.17
CA ALA A 81 -14.75 -10.98 -7.33
C ALA A 81 -15.84 -10.22 -8.11
N PRO A 82 -16.24 -9.02 -7.66
CA PRO A 82 -17.24 -8.22 -8.36
C PRO A 82 -16.87 -7.97 -9.83
N GLU A 83 -17.84 -8.03 -10.75
CA GLU A 83 -17.57 -7.91 -12.19
C GLU A 83 -17.00 -6.53 -12.55
N ASP A 84 -17.45 -5.48 -11.87
CA ASP A 84 -16.91 -4.13 -11.96
C ASP A 84 -15.44 -4.05 -11.50
N LEU A 85 -15.02 -4.88 -10.55
CA LEU A 85 -13.60 -5.00 -10.16
C LEU A 85 -12.79 -5.77 -11.21
N LYS A 86 -13.31 -6.89 -11.73
CA LYS A 86 -12.60 -7.72 -12.73
C LYS A 86 -12.24 -6.94 -13.99
N THR A 87 -13.15 -6.08 -14.46
CA THR A 87 -12.91 -5.23 -15.64
C THR A 87 -11.79 -4.20 -15.47
N GLN A 88 -11.39 -3.92 -14.22
CA GLN A 88 -10.32 -2.97 -13.89
C GLN A 88 -8.93 -3.59 -13.81
N ILE A 89 -8.81 -4.92 -13.69
CA ILE A 89 -7.54 -5.63 -13.48
C ILE A 89 -6.58 -5.43 -14.66
N LYS A 90 -7.04 -5.75 -15.89
CA LYS A 90 -6.18 -5.64 -17.07
C LYS A 90 -5.72 -4.20 -17.33
N PRO A 91 -6.61 -3.18 -17.36
CA PRO A 91 -6.16 -1.79 -17.53
C PRO A 91 -5.18 -1.35 -16.43
N LEU A 92 -5.35 -1.80 -15.19
CA LEU A 92 -4.42 -1.52 -14.12
C LEU A 92 -3.03 -2.12 -14.39
N HIS A 93 -2.96 -3.38 -14.81
CA HIS A 93 -1.69 -4.02 -15.17
C HIS A 93 -0.97 -3.28 -16.31
N ASP A 94 -1.71 -2.91 -17.35
CA ASP A 94 -1.17 -2.15 -18.49
C ASP A 94 -0.59 -0.80 -18.01
N ILE A 95 -1.24 -0.13 -17.05
CA ILE A 95 -0.75 1.12 -16.46
C ILE A 95 0.51 0.88 -15.60
N ILE A 96 0.52 -0.14 -14.73
CA ILE A 96 1.68 -0.43 -13.87
C ILE A 96 2.93 -0.71 -14.71
N GLN A 97 2.78 -1.46 -15.80
CA GLN A 97 3.87 -1.69 -16.76
C GLN A 97 4.31 -0.39 -17.44
N ALA A 98 3.37 0.45 -17.88
CA ALA A 98 3.67 1.76 -18.47
C ALA A 98 4.31 2.75 -17.47
N MET A 99 4.06 2.60 -16.17
CA MET A 99 4.79 3.32 -15.11
C MET A 99 6.25 2.87 -14.99
N GLY A 100 6.66 1.81 -15.67
CA GLY A 100 7.99 1.23 -15.60
C GLY A 100 8.18 0.31 -14.38
N LEU A 101 7.11 -0.07 -13.68
CA LEU A 101 7.22 -0.89 -12.48
C LEU A 101 7.24 -2.39 -12.84
N PRO A 102 8.18 -3.18 -12.29
CA PRO A 102 8.18 -4.63 -12.49
C PRO A 102 6.87 -5.24 -11.96
N LEU A 103 6.14 -5.91 -12.85
CA LEU A 103 4.86 -6.57 -12.57
C LEU A 103 5.03 -8.09 -12.68
N LEU A 104 4.73 -8.81 -11.61
CA LEU A 104 4.85 -10.26 -11.55
C LEU A 104 3.48 -10.94 -11.42
N LEU A 105 3.24 -11.91 -12.30
CA LEU A 105 2.07 -12.79 -12.30
C LEU A 105 2.57 -14.22 -12.52
N ILE A 106 2.58 -15.03 -11.46
CA ILE A 106 3.13 -16.39 -11.51
C ILE A 106 1.99 -17.39 -11.34
N GLU A 107 1.84 -18.27 -12.35
CA GLU A 107 0.77 -19.27 -12.34
C GLU A 107 1.01 -20.38 -11.30
N GLY A 108 -0.08 -20.92 -10.75
CA GLY A 108 -0.04 -22.07 -9.83
C GLY A 108 0.32 -21.74 -8.37
N VAL A 109 0.58 -20.47 -8.06
CA VAL A 109 0.88 -19.97 -6.71
C VAL A 109 0.13 -18.65 -6.45
N GLU A 110 0.11 -18.22 -5.20
CA GLU A 110 -0.47 -16.92 -4.83
C GLU A 110 0.58 -15.81 -4.86
N ALA A 111 0.14 -14.56 -4.97
CA ALA A 111 1.02 -13.40 -4.88
C ALA A 111 1.87 -13.44 -3.61
N ASP A 112 1.27 -13.91 -2.52
CA ASP A 112 1.86 -14.12 -1.21
C ASP A 112 3.11 -15.00 -1.25
N ASP A 113 3.06 -16.09 -2.03
CA ASP A 113 4.16 -17.06 -2.17
C ASP A 113 5.32 -16.49 -2.99
N VAL A 114 5.01 -15.67 -4.00
CA VAL A 114 6.02 -14.95 -4.79
C VAL A 114 6.70 -13.88 -3.93
N ILE A 115 5.93 -13.12 -3.14
CA ILE A 115 6.44 -12.14 -2.19
C ILE A 115 7.32 -12.81 -1.14
N GLY A 116 6.84 -13.91 -0.53
CA GLY A 116 7.58 -14.68 0.46
C GLY A 116 8.91 -15.21 -0.07
N THR A 117 8.92 -15.69 -1.31
CA THR A 117 10.12 -16.16 -2.00
C THR A 117 11.12 -15.02 -2.25
N LEU A 118 10.67 -13.89 -2.79
CA LEU A 118 11.54 -12.75 -3.07
C LEU A 118 12.09 -12.10 -1.78
N ALA A 119 11.27 -12.00 -0.74
CA ALA A 119 11.69 -11.47 0.55
C ALA A 119 12.74 -12.35 1.24
N ASP A 120 12.59 -13.68 1.16
CA ASP A 120 13.56 -14.64 1.69
C ASP A 120 14.89 -14.58 0.91
N GLN A 121 14.83 -14.52 -0.43
CA GLN A 121 16.00 -14.33 -1.28
C GLN A 121 16.72 -13.02 -0.97
N ALA A 122 15.99 -11.91 -0.81
CA ALA A 122 16.55 -10.60 -0.47
C ALA A 122 17.22 -10.60 0.92
N SER A 123 16.60 -11.25 1.91
CA SER A 123 17.14 -11.39 3.26
C SER A 123 18.44 -12.19 3.28
N LYS A 124 18.53 -13.27 2.49
CA LYS A 124 19.78 -14.03 2.27
C LYS A 124 20.90 -13.20 1.63
N LEU A 125 20.53 -12.18 0.85
CA LEU A 125 21.46 -11.19 0.28
C LEU A 125 21.76 -10.02 1.23
N GLY A 126 21.17 -10.00 2.43
CA GLY A 126 21.30 -8.91 3.41
C GLY A 126 20.58 -7.62 3.03
N MET A 127 19.63 -7.68 2.09
CA MET A 127 18.85 -6.53 1.62
C MET A 127 17.64 -6.31 2.53
N ASN A 128 17.48 -5.09 3.03
CA ASN A 128 16.27 -4.73 3.76
C ASN A 128 15.09 -4.68 2.80
N THR A 129 14.01 -5.36 3.15
CA THR A 129 12.80 -5.50 2.33
C THR A 129 11.61 -4.88 3.05
N LEU A 130 10.86 -4.06 2.33
CA LEU A 130 9.61 -3.47 2.79
C LEU A 130 8.46 -4.10 2.00
N VAL A 131 7.64 -4.92 2.67
CA VAL A 131 6.46 -5.54 2.06
C VAL A 131 5.25 -4.66 2.33
N SER A 132 4.70 -4.07 1.27
CA SER A 132 3.51 -3.24 1.34
C SER A 132 2.25 -4.07 1.14
N THR A 133 1.54 -4.34 2.24
CA THR A 133 0.37 -5.21 2.28
C THR A 133 -0.56 -4.83 3.43
N GLY A 134 -1.85 -5.10 3.25
CA GLY A 134 -2.83 -5.07 4.34
C GLY A 134 -3.02 -6.43 5.02
N ASP A 135 -2.44 -7.50 4.47
CA ASP A 135 -2.67 -8.86 4.93
C ASP A 135 -1.92 -9.14 6.24
N LYS A 136 -2.63 -9.76 7.19
CA LYS A 136 -2.05 -10.20 8.47
C LYS A 136 -1.16 -11.43 8.28
N ASP A 137 -1.41 -12.24 7.25
CA ASP A 137 -0.73 -13.52 7.04
C ASP A 137 0.73 -13.29 6.65
N MET A 138 1.02 -12.15 6.03
CA MET A 138 2.37 -11.64 5.74
C MET A 138 3.23 -11.42 6.98
N ALA A 139 2.65 -11.34 8.18
CA ALA A 139 3.41 -11.21 9.43
C ALA A 139 4.38 -12.38 9.67
N GLN A 140 4.13 -13.54 9.05
CA GLN A 140 5.05 -14.68 9.10
C GLN A 140 6.37 -14.43 8.35
N LEU A 141 6.42 -13.46 7.44
CA LEU A 141 7.62 -13.11 6.67
C LEU A 141 8.57 -12.16 7.41
N VAL A 142 8.10 -11.50 8.47
CA VAL A 142 8.88 -10.52 9.23
C VAL A 142 10.08 -11.18 9.87
N ASP A 143 11.25 -10.60 9.64
CA ASP A 143 12.51 -11.05 10.22
C ASP A 143 13.44 -9.85 10.49
N LYS A 144 14.76 -10.07 10.49
CA LYS A 144 15.75 -9.00 10.66
C LYS A 144 15.77 -7.99 9.51
N HIS A 145 15.45 -8.43 8.30
CA HIS A 145 15.55 -7.66 7.06
C HIS A 145 14.17 -7.31 6.48
N VAL A 146 13.12 -8.05 6.81
CA VAL A 146 11.76 -7.85 6.30
C VAL A 146 10.92 -7.06 7.30
N THR A 147 10.39 -5.92 6.85
CA THR A 147 9.39 -5.11 7.56
C THR A 147 8.10 -5.05 6.73
N LEU A 148 6.94 -5.09 7.37
CA LEU A 148 5.67 -4.82 6.67
C LEU A 148 5.29 -3.35 6.79
N ILE A 149 4.60 -2.82 5.79
CA ILE A 149 3.95 -1.51 5.85
C ILE A 149 2.51 -1.60 5.37
N ASN A 150 1.62 -0.95 6.13
CA ASN A 150 0.29 -0.63 5.66
C ASN A 150 0.21 0.88 5.35
N THR A 151 0.28 1.22 4.07
CA THR A 151 0.32 2.61 3.58
C THR A 151 -0.96 3.41 3.83
N MET A 152 -2.05 2.78 4.28
CA MET A 152 -3.30 3.47 4.64
C MET A 152 -3.26 4.03 6.05
N SER A 153 -2.80 3.22 7.00
CA SER A 153 -2.65 3.61 8.40
C SER A 153 -1.28 4.21 8.71
N ASP A 154 -0.38 4.20 7.73
CA ASP A 154 1.01 4.63 7.88
C ASP A 154 1.73 3.87 9.01
N THR A 155 1.36 2.60 9.18
CA THR A 155 1.89 1.73 10.23
C THR A 155 2.87 0.75 9.64
N THR A 156 4.08 0.72 10.20
CA THR A 156 5.06 -0.33 9.95
C THR A 156 4.95 -1.44 10.99
N MET A 157 5.35 -2.64 10.62
CA MET A 157 5.36 -3.80 11.50
C MET A 157 6.69 -4.54 11.33
N ASP A 158 7.57 -4.29 12.29
CA ASP A 158 8.78 -5.07 12.50
C ASP A 158 8.50 -6.25 13.45
N ARG A 159 9.53 -6.99 13.83
CA ARG A 159 9.40 -8.15 14.73
C ARG A 159 8.70 -7.81 16.05
N GLN A 160 8.95 -6.62 16.61
CA GLN A 160 8.32 -6.17 17.84
C GLN A 160 6.86 -5.78 17.61
N GLY A 161 6.57 -5.08 16.52
CA GLY A 161 5.21 -4.74 16.09
C GLY A 161 4.33 -5.97 15.86
N VAL A 162 4.89 -7.08 15.35
CA VAL A 162 4.17 -8.36 15.25
C VAL A 162 3.73 -8.85 16.63
N PHE A 163 4.65 -8.85 17.60
CA PHE A 163 4.33 -9.28 18.97
C PHE A 163 3.30 -8.37 19.64
N GLU A 164 3.42 -7.06 19.48
CA GLU A 164 2.47 -6.10 20.05
C GLU A 164 1.06 -6.27 19.48
N LYS A 165 0.94 -6.58 18.19
CA LYS A 165 -0.34 -6.77 17.51
C LYS A 165 -0.96 -8.15 17.77
N PHE A 166 -0.18 -9.21 17.71
CA PHE A 166 -0.70 -10.59 17.71
C PHE A 166 -0.42 -11.35 19.01
N SER A 167 0.39 -10.80 19.92
CA SER A 167 0.87 -11.47 21.14
C SER A 167 1.64 -12.77 20.87
N VAL A 168 2.20 -12.92 19.67
CA VAL A 168 3.07 -14.01 19.22
C VAL A 168 4.19 -13.45 18.36
N TRP A 169 5.31 -14.15 18.28
CA TRP A 169 6.42 -13.72 17.42
C TRP A 169 6.20 -14.10 15.94
N PRO A 170 6.90 -13.46 14.97
CA PRO A 170 6.79 -13.81 13.55
C PRO A 170 6.95 -15.30 13.27
N GLU A 171 7.87 -15.96 13.99
CA GLU A 171 8.17 -17.38 13.84
C GLU A 171 7.00 -18.29 14.30
N GLN A 172 6.01 -17.72 14.99
CA GLN A 172 4.83 -18.40 15.50
C GLN A 172 3.54 -18.03 14.74
N ILE A 173 3.59 -17.10 13.77
CA ILE A 173 2.39 -16.61 13.07
C ILE A 173 1.68 -17.75 12.32
N ILE A 174 2.43 -18.64 11.68
CA ILE A 174 1.87 -19.80 10.97
C ILE A 174 1.04 -20.67 11.94
N ASP A 175 1.64 -21.03 13.08
CA ASP A 175 1.00 -21.85 14.11
C ASP A 175 -0.22 -21.13 14.72
N TYR A 176 -0.12 -19.82 14.92
CA TYR A 176 -1.19 -18.97 15.41
C TYR A 176 -2.39 -18.94 14.46
N LEU A 177 -2.15 -18.77 13.15
CA LEU A 177 -3.19 -18.80 12.12
C LEU A 177 -3.81 -20.19 12.00
N ALA A 178 -3.00 -21.26 12.04
CA ALA A 178 -3.49 -22.64 11.99
C ALA A 178 -4.43 -22.98 13.16
N LEU A 179 -4.12 -22.51 14.37
CA LEU A 179 -4.97 -22.71 15.56
C LEU A 179 -6.31 -22.00 15.44
N MET A 180 -6.32 -20.79 14.89
CA MET A 180 -7.56 -20.02 14.71
C MET A 180 -8.39 -20.50 13.51
N GLY A 181 -7.72 -21.00 12.48
CA GLY A 181 -8.29 -21.14 11.15
C GLY A 181 -8.60 -19.79 10.51
N ASP A 182 -9.14 -19.83 9.30
CA ASP A 182 -9.64 -18.65 8.61
C ASP A 182 -10.96 -18.98 7.89
N THR A 183 -12.05 -18.38 8.36
CA THR A 183 -13.38 -18.62 7.79
C THR A 183 -13.52 -18.07 6.37
N VAL A 184 -12.80 -16.99 6.03
CA VAL A 184 -12.84 -16.36 4.69
C VAL A 184 -12.21 -17.31 3.67
N ASP A 185 -11.08 -17.91 4.04
CA ASP A 185 -10.35 -18.85 3.19
C ASP A 185 -10.76 -20.30 3.41
N ASN A 186 -11.77 -20.51 4.24
CA ASN A 186 -12.28 -21.81 4.65
C ASN A 186 -11.19 -22.73 5.22
N ILE A 187 -10.15 -22.17 5.84
CA ILE A 187 -9.10 -22.92 6.51
C ILE A 187 -9.64 -23.40 7.86
N PRO A 188 -9.71 -24.71 8.12
CA PRO A 188 -10.20 -25.22 9.39
C PRO A 188 -9.27 -24.82 10.53
N GLY A 189 -9.84 -24.59 11.71
CA GLY A 189 -9.09 -24.26 12.93
C GLY A 189 -9.74 -24.93 14.14
N VAL A 190 -9.21 -24.63 15.34
CA VAL A 190 -9.82 -25.12 16.58
C VAL A 190 -11.09 -24.32 16.85
N HIS A 191 -12.22 -25.01 17.01
CA HIS A 191 -13.50 -24.34 17.26
C HIS A 191 -13.43 -23.44 18.51
N LYS A 192 -13.86 -22.19 18.37
CA LYS A 192 -13.79 -21.12 19.40
C LYS A 192 -12.37 -20.77 19.88
N CYS A 193 -11.32 -21.18 19.18
CA CYS A 193 -9.97 -20.68 19.41
C CYS A 193 -9.80 -19.34 18.70
N GLY A 194 -9.94 -18.24 19.44
CA GLY A 194 -9.64 -16.90 18.94
C GLY A 194 -8.20 -16.45 19.28
N PRO A 195 -7.83 -15.22 18.88
CA PRO A 195 -6.49 -14.64 19.06
C PRO A 195 -5.86 -14.87 20.44
N LYS A 196 -6.61 -14.56 21.50
CA LYS A 196 -6.12 -14.69 22.88
C LYS A 196 -5.83 -16.13 23.30
N THR A 197 -6.59 -17.10 22.77
CA THR A 197 -6.41 -18.51 23.11
C THR A 197 -5.21 -19.08 22.38
N ALA A 198 -5.10 -18.82 21.07
CA ALA A 198 -3.96 -19.23 20.25
C ALA A 198 -2.65 -18.65 20.81
N ALA A 199 -2.60 -17.34 21.07
CA ALA A 199 -1.42 -16.69 21.64
C ALA A 199 -1.05 -17.26 23.02
N LYS A 200 -2.03 -17.55 23.88
CA LYS A 200 -1.78 -18.17 25.19
C LYS A 200 -1.11 -19.54 25.03
N TRP A 201 -1.65 -20.40 24.16
CA TRP A 201 -1.08 -21.73 23.95
C TRP A 201 0.33 -21.68 23.36
N LEU A 202 0.59 -20.75 22.44
CA LEU A 202 1.92 -20.58 21.86
C LEU A 202 2.91 -19.90 22.81
N ALA A 203 2.45 -19.09 23.76
CA ALA A 203 3.30 -18.59 24.83
C ALA A 203 3.71 -19.71 25.81
N GLU A 204 2.86 -20.73 26.01
CA GLU A 204 3.11 -21.84 26.94
C GLU A 204 3.91 -22.99 26.30
N HIS A 205 3.66 -23.27 25.02
CA HIS A 205 4.20 -24.44 24.33
C HIS A 205 5.11 -24.12 23.15
N GLU A 206 5.27 -22.84 22.79
CA GLU A 206 6.12 -22.31 21.71
C GLU A 206 5.66 -22.67 20.28
N THR A 207 5.30 -23.92 20.00
CA THR A 207 4.95 -24.41 18.65
C THR A 207 3.62 -25.16 18.60
N LEU A 208 3.01 -25.22 17.41
CA LEU A 208 1.79 -26.02 17.18
C LEU A 208 1.99 -27.49 17.56
N ASP A 209 3.13 -28.08 17.19
CA ASP A 209 3.43 -29.48 17.48
C ASP A 209 3.46 -29.75 18.98
N ALA A 210 4.02 -28.82 19.76
CA ALA A 210 4.03 -28.90 21.21
C ALA A 210 2.64 -28.68 21.82
N VAL A 211 1.82 -27.78 21.26
CA VAL A 211 0.40 -27.63 21.66
C VAL A 211 -0.36 -28.95 21.41
N MET A 212 -0.17 -29.56 20.24
CA MET A 212 -0.81 -30.83 19.88
C MET A 212 -0.36 -31.97 20.80
N ALA A 213 0.94 -32.07 21.09
CA ALA A 213 1.50 -33.08 22.00
C ALA A 213 0.99 -32.95 23.44
N ASN A 214 0.61 -31.74 23.87
CA ASN A 214 0.08 -31.45 25.21
C ASN A 214 -1.44 -31.30 25.25
N ALA A 215 -2.16 -31.60 24.16
CA ALA A 215 -3.60 -31.38 24.06
C ALA A 215 -4.42 -32.05 25.17
N GLU A 216 -3.96 -33.20 25.68
CA GLU A 216 -4.63 -33.90 26.79
C GLU A 216 -4.63 -33.12 28.10
N GLN A 217 -3.64 -32.24 28.30
CA GLN A 217 -3.50 -31.42 29.51
C GLN A 217 -4.41 -30.19 29.48
N VAL A 218 -4.90 -29.80 28.29
CA VAL A 218 -5.80 -28.67 28.12
C VAL A 218 -7.20 -29.05 28.64
N LYS A 219 -7.60 -28.41 29.73
CA LYS A 219 -8.87 -28.69 30.42
C LYS A 219 -10.03 -27.90 29.84
N GLY A 220 -11.24 -28.40 30.10
CA GLY A 220 -12.50 -27.75 29.76
C GLY A 220 -12.87 -27.85 28.27
N LYS A 221 -13.96 -27.19 27.90
CA LYS A 221 -14.57 -27.31 26.57
C LYS A 221 -13.64 -26.91 25.41
N ILE A 222 -12.75 -25.95 25.64
CA ILE A 222 -11.75 -25.55 24.64
C ILE A 222 -10.70 -26.64 24.37
N GLY A 223 -10.35 -27.43 25.39
CA GLY A 223 -9.46 -28.59 25.23
C GLY A 223 -10.13 -29.78 24.55
N GLU A 224 -11.46 -29.93 24.69
CA GLU A 224 -12.24 -30.87 23.87
C GLU A 224 -12.16 -30.46 22.39
N TYR A 225 -12.40 -29.19 22.06
CA TYR A 225 -12.28 -28.69 20.69
C TYR A 225 -10.87 -28.81 20.11
N LEU A 226 -9.83 -28.63 20.93
CA LEU A 226 -8.44 -28.86 20.49
C LEU A 226 -8.22 -30.32 20.11
N ARG A 227 -8.68 -31.26 20.94
CA ARG A 227 -8.57 -32.71 20.67
C ARG A 227 -9.34 -33.12 19.42
N GLU A 228 -10.53 -32.56 19.19
CA GLU A 228 -11.31 -32.76 17.97
C GLU A 228 -10.59 -32.26 16.72
N ALA A 229 -9.78 -31.20 16.84
CA ALA A 229 -9.06 -30.57 15.74
C ALA A 229 -7.67 -31.17 15.45
N LEU A 230 -7.16 -32.11 16.25
CA LEU A 230 -5.75 -32.56 16.14
C LEU A 230 -5.38 -33.10 14.76
N SER A 231 -6.29 -33.83 14.10
CA SER A 231 -6.02 -34.42 12.79
C SER A 231 -6.03 -33.41 11.64
N GLN A 232 -6.69 -32.26 11.81
CA GLN A 232 -6.79 -31.22 10.77
C GLN A 232 -5.71 -30.13 10.91
N LEU A 233 -5.17 -29.92 12.11
CA LEU A 233 -4.18 -28.86 12.36
C LEU A 233 -2.92 -28.92 11.47
N PRO A 234 -2.37 -30.09 11.11
CA PRO A 234 -1.27 -30.16 10.14
C PRO A 234 -1.66 -29.59 8.77
N LEU A 235 -2.86 -29.89 8.29
CA LEU A 235 -3.39 -29.35 7.04
C LEU A 235 -3.57 -27.83 7.13
N SER A 236 -4.15 -27.34 8.24
CA SER A 236 -4.31 -25.91 8.50
C SER A 236 -2.97 -25.17 8.47
N LYS A 237 -1.94 -25.76 9.09
CA LYS A 237 -0.58 -25.23 9.09
C LYS A 237 0.01 -25.14 7.69
N GLU A 238 -0.19 -26.17 6.88
CA GLU A 238 0.29 -26.17 5.49
C GLU A 238 -0.43 -25.12 4.63
N LEU A 239 -1.76 -24.99 4.78
CA LEU A 239 -2.56 -24.00 4.06
C LEU A 239 -2.20 -22.55 4.41
N THR A 240 -1.89 -22.26 5.69
CA THR A 240 -1.51 -20.91 6.14
C THR A 240 -0.04 -20.56 5.90
N THR A 241 0.80 -21.54 5.58
CA THR A 241 2.22 -21.30 5.32
C THR A 241 2.39 -20.67 3.95
N ILE A 242 3.06 -19.52 3.90
CA ILE A 242 3.51 -18.88 2.67
C ILE A 242 4.75 -19.62 2.16
N LYS A 243 4.70 -20.06 0.91
CA LYS A 243 5.81 -20.74 0.24
C LYS A 243 6.95 -19.74 -0.02
N ARG A 244 8.21 -20.18 0.16
CA ARG A 244 9.42 -19.32 0.00
C ARG A 244 10.41 -19.86 -1.04
N ASP A 245 10.01 -20.89 -1.77
CA ASP A 245 10.80 -21.63 -2.75
C ASP A 245 10.02 -21.75 -4.07
N VAL A 246 9.29 -20.71 -4.45
CA VAL A 246 8.71 -20.61 -5.80
C VAL A 246 9.84 -20.49 -6.82
N GLU A 247 9.78 -21.27 -7.90
CA GLU A 247 10.71 -21.11 -9.02
C GLU A 247 10.37 -19.80 -9.75
N LEU A 248 11.31 -18.85 -9.73
CA LEU A 248 11.17 -17.54 -10.35
C LEU A 248 12.31 -17.32 -11.34
N ASP A 249 11.99 -16.76 -12.51
CA ASP A 249 12.97 -16.39 -13.54
C ASP A 249 13.75 -15.09 -13.21
N VAL A 250 13.40 -14.45 -12.10
CA VAL A 250 13.94 -13.15 -11.66
C VAL A 250 14.41 -13.24 -10.22
N ALA A 251 15.49 -12.52 -9.90
CA ALA A 251 15.98 -12.33 -8.55
C ALA A 251 15.69 -10.89 -8.07
N PRO A 252 15.81 -10.60 -6.75
CA PRO A 252 15.53 -9.27 -6.19
C PRO A 252 16.26 -8.11 -6.88
N ARG A 253 17.50 -8.33 -7.34
CA ARG A 253 18.32 -7.29 -8.01
C ARG A 253 18.00 -7.09 -9.49
N ASP A 254 17.21 -7.97 -10.10
CA ASP A 254 16.75 -7.82 -11.48
C ASP A 254 15.52 -6.90 -11.57
N LEU A 255 14.83 -6.69 -10.44
CA LEU A 255 13.57 -5.97 -10.31
C LEU A 255 13.79 -4.45 -10.18
N THR A 256 14.50 -3.86 -11.13
CA THR A 256 14.76 -2.41 -11.17
C THR A 256 13.61 -1.68 -11.87
N PRO A 257 13.01 -0.63 -11.29
CA PRO A 257 12.09 0.26 -12.01
C PRO A 257 12.71 0.81 -13.30
N ALA A 258 11.99 0.66 -14.41
CA ALA A 258 12.34 1.28 -15.68
C ALA A 258 11.80 2.72 -15.75
N GLN A 259 12.24 3.46 -16.76
CA GLN A 259 11.66 4.76 -17.07
C GLN A 259 10.20 4.60 -17.52
N ALA A 260 9.31 5.41 -16.96
CA ALA A 260 7.90 5.41 -17.35
C ALA A 260 7.70 5.80 -18.83
N ASP A 261 6.84 5.07 -19.53
CA ASP A 261 6.38 5.39 -20.88
C ASP A 261 5.30 6.47 -20.79
N LYS A 262 5.74 7.74 -20.86
CA LYS A 262 4.85 8.89 -20.71
C LYS A 262 3.78 8.95 -21.82
N ASP A 263 4.08 8.48 -23.03
CA ASP A 263 3.12 8.51 -24.13
C ASP A 263 2.04 7.46 -23.91
N LYS A 264 2.43 6.24 -23.52
CA LYS A 264 1.49 5.19 -23.19
C LYS A 264 0.64 5.53 -21.96
N LEU A 265 1.24 6.11 -20.92
CA LEU A 265 0.50 6.58 -19.75
C LEU A 265 -0.50 7.67 -20.10
N ARG A 266 -0.17 8.58 -21.02
CA ARG A 266 -1.12 9.61 -21.48
C ARG A 266 -2.34 8.99 -22.16
N GLU A 267 -2.15 7.99 -23.01
CA GLU A 267 -3.25 7.24 -23.64
C GLU A 267 -4.12 6.55 -22.58
N LEU A 268 -3.51 5.78 -21.68
CA LEU A 268 -4.21 4.98 -20.68
C LEU A 268 -4.96 5.87 -19.67
N TYR A 269 -4.34 6.97 -19.21
CA TYR A 269 -4.99 7.90 -18.29
C TYR A 269 -6.14 8.67 -18.93
N ALA A 270 -6.08 8.92 -20.25
CA ALA A 270 -7.20 9.50 -20.99
C ALA A 270 -8.37 8.51 -21.12
N GLU A 271 -8.10 7.22 -21.36
CA GLU A 271 -9.12 6.18 -21.45
C GLU A 271 -9.91 5.99 -20.14
N ILE A 272 -9.22 6.03 -19.00
CA ILE A 272 -9.86 5.99 -17.67
C ILE A 272 -10.38 7.36 -17.19
N GLU A 273 -10.22 8.41 -18.01
CA GLU A 273 -10.61 9.79 -17.72
C GLU A 273 -10.02 10.38 -16.43
N ALA A 274 -8.82 9.93 -16.04
CA ALA A 274 -8.14 10.39 -14.84
C ALA A 274 -7.45 11.74 -15.04
N ARG A 275 -8.24 12.82 -15.13
CA ARG A 275 -7.77 14.20 -15.41
C ARG A 275 -6.62 14.67 -14.51
N ARG A 276 -6.66 14.32 -13.22
CA ARG A 276 -5.59 14.67 -12.28
C ARG A 276 -4.29 13.94 -12.58
N LEU A 277 -4.36 12.65 -12.90
CA LEU A 277 -3.17 11.85 -13.27
C LEU A 277 -2.56 12.33 -14.59
N LEU A 278 -3.40 12.75 -15.55
CA LEU A 278 -2.96 13.41 -16.78
C LEU A 278 -2.23 14.72 -16.49
N ALA A 279 -2.82 15.59 -15.67
CA ALA A 279 -2.20 16.87 -15.30
C ALA A 279 -0.87 16.66 -14.57
N ASP A 280 -0.79 15.71 -13.64
CA ASP A 280 0.46 15.34 -12.95
C ASP A 280 1.51 14.85 -13.94
N LEU A 281 1.12 14.03 -14.92
CA LEU A 281 2.02 13.50 -15.95
C LEU A 281 2.56 14.61 -16.86
N GLU A 282 1.74 15.60 -17.20
CA GLU A 282 2.13 16.76 -18.03
C GLU A 282 2.99 17.76 -17.27
N ASN A 283 2.67 18.02 -16.00
CA ASN A 283 3.48 18.87 -15.14
C ASN A 283 4.87 18.25 -14.90
N ASN A 284 4.95 16.92 -14.73
CA ASN A 284 6.20 16.17 -14.65
C ASN A 284 6.83 15.85 -16.02
N ALA A 285 6.12 16.09 -17.14
CA ALA A 285 6.70 16.04 -18.49
C ALA A 285 7.54 17.28 -18.79
N GLY A 286 7.37 18.36 -18.03
CA GLY A 286 8.24 19.53 -18.05
C GLY A 286 9.63 19.34 -17.42
N GLU A 287 9.92 18.18 -16.82
CA GLU A 287 11.22 17.87 -16.19
C GLU A 287 12.18 17.05 -17.09
N SER A 288 12.00 17.08 -18.41
CA SER A 288 13.17 17.01 -19.30
C SER A 288 13.78 18.40 -19.37
N VAL A 289 15.06 18.51 -19.02
CA VAL A 289 15.88 19.71 -18.97
C VAL A 289 15.67 20.66 -20.17
N GLU A 290 14.65 21.50 -20.09
CA GLU A 290 14.72 22.87 -20.55
C GLU A 290 14.30 23.71 -19.35
N LYS A 291 15.22 24.58 -18.91
CA LYS A 291 14.81 25.77 -18.17
C LYS A 291 13.78 26.48 -19.06
N VAL A 292 12.50 26.19 -18.85
CA VAL A 292 11.46 27.17 -19.11
C VAL A 292 11.77 28.27 -18.11
N SER A 293 12.67 29.15 -18.51
CA SER A 293 12.50 30.56 -18.23
C SER A 293 11.07 30.85 -18.68
N LEU A 294 10.12 30.69 -17.76
CA LEU A 294 9.08 31.67 -17.64
C LEU A 294 9.88 32.97 -17.72
N LYS A 295 9.72 33.71 -18.81
CA LYS A 295 10.07 35.12 -18.76
C LYS A 295 9.35 35.58 -17.51
N VAL A 296 10.11 35.85 -16.45
CA VAL A 296 9.60 36.52 -15.28
C VAL A 296 9.02 37.78 -15.90
N ALA A 297 7.70 37.82 -16.08
CA ALA A 297 7.02 39.07 -16.28
C ALA A 297 7.50 39.93 -15.11
N ASP A 298 8.02 41.13 -15.37
CA ASP A 298 8.60 42.01 -14.33
C ASP A 298 7.78 41.86 -13.04
N ALA A 299 8.41 41.21 -12.04
CA ALA A 299 7.69 40.73 -10.88
C ALA A 299 7.35 41.91 -9.99
N ASP A 300 6.08 42.29 -9.98
CA ASP A 300 5.51 43.35 -9.16
C ASP A 300 4.87 42.69 -7.94
N TYR A 301 5.73 42.32 -6.98
CA TYR A 301 5.32 41.72 -5.72
C TYR A 301 5.37 42.75 -4.60
N GLU A 302 4.26 42.90 -3.90
CA GLU A 302 4.09 43.88 -2.84
C GLU A 302 3.94 43.17 -1.49
N THR A 303 4.84 43.43 -0.55
CA THR A 303 4.59 43.08 0.85
C THR A 303 3.79 44.20 1.50
N VAL A 304 2.56 43.89 1.91
CA VAL A 304 1.62 44.85 2.49
C VAL A 304 1.90 44.98 3.99
N LEU A 305 2.51 46.09 4.39
CA LEU A 305 2.90 46.35 5.79
C LEU A 305 2.13 47.51 6.43
N ASP A 306 1.26 48.17 5.67
CA ASP A 306 0.51 49.35 6.11
C ASP A 306 -0.95 49.33 5.60
N GLU A 307 -1.81 50.06 6.30
CA GLU A 307 -3.25 50.13 6.06
C GLU A 307 -3.57 50.68 4.66
N GLN A 308 -2.79 51.64 4.17
CA GLN A 308 -3.06 52.28 2.88
C GLN A 308 -2.82 51.31 1.71
N SER A 309 -1.74 50.54 1.79
CA SER A 309 -1.41 49.46 0.84
C SER A 309 -2.44 48.32 0.93
N PHE A 310 -2.92 48.00 2.13
CA PHE A 310 -3.96 47.00 2.36
C PHE A 310 -5.29 47.39 1.70
N GLU A 311 -5.79 48.61 1.93
CA GLU A 311 -7.02 49.11 1.31
C GLU A 311 -6.94 49.11 -0.23
N LYS A 312 -5.78 49.45 -0.78
CA LYS A 312 -5.53 49.45 -2.23
C LYS A 312 -5.68 48.03 -2.80
N TRP A 313 -5.12 47.03 -2.14
CA TRP A 313 -5.28 45.64 -2.56
C TRP A 313 -6.70 45.13 -2.37
N MET A 314 -7.36 45.50 -1.29
CA MET A 314 -8.73 45.08 -1.03
C MET A 314 -9.71 45.56 -2.10
N LYS A 315 -9.53 46.81 -2.59
CA LYS A 315 -10.30 47.33 -3.72
C LYS A 315 -10.07 46.54 -5.01
N LYS A 316 -8.81 46.17 -5.30
CA LYS A 316 -8.47 45.37 -6.50
C LYS A 316 -9.03 43.96 -6.42
N LEU A 317 -8.93 43.30 -5.26
CA LEU A 317 -9.43 41.94 -5.05
C LEU A 317 -10.96 41.91 -5.14
N SER A 318 -11.64 42.91 -4.56
CA SER A 318 -13.11 43.00 -4.57
C SER A 318 -13.71 43.25 -5.95
N SER A 319 -12.94 43.82 -6.89
CA SER A 319 -13.39 44.07 -8.27
C SER A 319 -12.98 42.96 -9.25
N ALA A 320 -12.17 41.99 -8.82
CA ALA A 320 -11.72 40.89 -9.66
C ALA A 320 -12.77 39.77 -9.73
N GLN A 321 -12.93 39.17 -10.91
CA GLN A 321 -13.81 38.00 -11.08
C GLN A 321 -13.21 36.71 -10.51
N ILE A 322 -11.87 36.59 -10.58
CA ILE A 322 -11.10 35.44 -10.09
C ILE A 322 -9.85 35.99 -9.43
N ILE A 323 -9.49 35.41 -8.29
CA ILE A 323 -8.25 35.67 -7.58
C ILE A 323 -7.56 34.33 -7.30
N ALA A 324 -6.23 34.31 -7.34
CA ALA A 324 -5.45 33.23 -6.74
C ALA A 324 -5.19 33.60 -5.28
N PHE A 325 -5.41 32.65 -4.38
CA PHE A 325 -5.23 32.82 -2.94
C PHE A 325 -4.38 31.69 -2.41
N ASP A 326 -3.44 32.02 -1.53
CA ASP A 326 -2.57 31.06 -0.88
C ASP A 326 -2.28 31.49 0.57
N THR A 327 -1.93 30.52 1.41
CA THR A 327 -1.63 30.72 2.83
C THR A 327 -0.25 30.20 3.14
N GLU A 328 0.54 31.01 3.84
CA GLU A 328 1.80 30.55 4.42
C GLU A 328 1.54 30.09 5.85
N THR A 329 2.00 28.89 6.19
CA THR A 329 1.75 28.27 7.49
C THR A 329 3.02 27.69 8.10
N THR A 330 2.99 27.47 9.42
CA THR A 330 4.11 26.83 10.14
C THR A 330 4.22 25.33 9.91
N SER A 331 3.22 24.70 9.28
CA SER A 331 3.14 23.25 9.07
C SER A 331 2.24 22.89 7.89
N LEU A 332 2.52 21.75 7.25
CA LEU A 332 1.67 21.12 6.24
C LEU A 332 0.46 20.39 6.86
N ASN A 333 0.48 20.12 8.16
CA ASN A 333 -0.66 19.54 8.87
C ASN A 333 -1.65 20.64 9.30
N TYR A 334 -2.79 20.74 8.61
CA TYR A 334 -3.79 21.78 8.82
C TYR A 334 -4.39 21.82 10.25
N MET A 335 -4.32 20.73 11.02
CA MET A 335 -4.81 20.70 12.40
C MET A 335 -3.83 21.35 13.41
N GLN A 336 -2.57 21.56 13.01
CA GLN A 336 -1.49 22.08 13.85
C GLN A 336 -0.85 23.34 13.27
N ALA A 337 -1.22 23.71 12.04
CA ALA A 337 -0.69 24.86 11.33
C ALA A 337 -1.17 26.18 11.94
N GLU A 338 -0.23 27.07 12.25
CA GLU A 338 -0.51 28.47 12.55
C GLU A 338 -0.32 29.30 11.29
N LEU A 339 -1.13 30.35 11.11
CA LEU A 339 -1.08 31.22 9.95
C LEU A 339 0.10 32.20 10.06
N VAL A 340 0.97 32.17 9.05
CA VAL A 340 2.15 33.06 8.93
C VAL A 340 1.80 34.32 8.11
N GLY A 341 1.08 34.12 7.01
CA GLY A 341 0.61 35.18 6.14
C GLY A 341 -0.33 34.68 5.07
N VAL A 342 -0.85 35.61 4.29
CA VAL A 342 -1.73 35.32 3.16
C VAL A 342 -1.22 35.99 1.89
N SER A 343 -1.30 35.27 0.78
CA SER A 343 -0.84 35.71 -0.53
C SER A 343 -2.01 35.78 -1.50
N PHE A 344 -2.02 36.82 -2.34
CA PHE A 344 -3.02 37.00 -3.38
C PHE A 344 -2.37 37.31 -4.72
N SER A 345 -2.92 36.80 -5.81
CA SER A 345 -2.50 37.18 -7.16
C SER A 345 -3.68 37.40 -8.09
N LEU A 346 -3.57 38.47 -8.89
CA LEU A 346 -4.56 38.87 -9.90
C LEU A 346 -4.13 38.54 -11.32
N ALA A 347 -2.82 38.34 -11.53
CA ALA A 347 -2.22 38.00 -12.81
C ALA A 347 -0.81 37.43 -12.57
N ALA A 348 -0.31 36.65 -13.52
CA ALA A 348 1.08 36.19 -13.50
C ALA A 348 2.04 37.38 -13.31
N GLY A 349 2.94 37.28 -12.33
CA GLY A 349 3.91 38.34 -11.99
C GLY A 349 3.37 39.50 -11.14
N LYS A 350 2.10 39.49 -10.71
CA LYS A 350 1.51 40.53 -9.84
C LYS A 350 0.86 39.91 -8.61
N ALA A 351 1.50 40.06 -7.45
CA ALA A 351 1.03 39.45 -6.21
C ALA A 351 1.21 40.38 -5.00
N ALA A 352 0.42 40.13 -3.97
CA ALA A 352 0.60 40.74 -2.66
C ALA A 352 0.74 39.68 -1.58
N TYR A 353 1.63 39.92 -0.63
CA TYR A 353 1.77 39.14 0.59
C TYR A 353 1.42 40.01 1.79
N VAL A 354 0.52 39.53 2.64
CA VAL A 354 0.14 40.17 3.90
C VAL A 354 0.66 39.29 5.04
N PRO A 355 1.73 39.71 5.74
CA PRO A 355 2.20 39.00 6.93
C PRO A 355 1.21 39.21 8.08
N VAL A 356 0.84 38.15 8.79
CA VAL A 356 -0.10 38.24 9.94
C VAL A 356 0.54 37.91 11.28
N SER A 357 1.64 37.15 11.29
CA SER A 357 2.34 36.76 12.53
C SER A 357 3.85 37.02 12.50
N HIS A 358 4.32 37.82 11.55
CA HIS A 358 5.73 38.22 11.48
C HIS A 358 6.09 39.14 12.66
N GLN A 359 7.22 38.84 13.31
CA GLN A 359 7.84 39.73 14.31
C GLN A 359 9.07 40.38 13.68
N TYR A 360 9.03 41.70 13.52
CA TYR A 360 10.16 42.48 13.03
C TYR A 360 10.98 43.04 14.22
N PRO A 361 12.31 43.22 14.07
CA PRO A 361 13.20 43.67 15.15
C PRO A 361 12.86 45.03 15.77
#